data_AF-A0A925RBZ3-F1
#
_entry.id   AF-A0A925RBZ3-F1
#
_cell.length_a   1.000
_cell.length_b   1.000
_cell.length_c   1.000
_cell.angle_alpha   90.00
_cell.angle_beta   90.00
_cell.angle_gamma   90.00
#
_symmetry.space_group_name_H-M   'P 1'
#
loop_
_entity.id
_entity.type
_entity.pdbx_description
1 polymer ?
#
loop_
_entity_poly.entity_id
_entity_poly.type
_entity_poly.pdbx_seq_one_letter_code
_entity_poly.pdbx_strand_id
1 'polypeptide(L)'
;MLKTLWNDESGVILSAEIVLVGTILVLGMIVGLVELQCSVIAELSDLSSAIGNFDQSFQISGFASSKGGGQFKARTYGASYTDRADTCDCDQNLSIVCNDPGEVRK
;
A
#
# COMPACT_ATOMS: atom_id res chain seq x y z
N MET A 1 53.65 -11.91 40.06
CA MET A 1 53.43 -10.81 39.10
C MET A 1 53.27 -11.30 37.66
N LEU A 2 54.25 -12.01 37.05
CA LEU A 2 54.03 -12.58 35.71
C LEU A 2 52.97 -13.70 35.67
N LYS A 3 52.92 -14.58 36.68
CA LYS A 3 51.89 -15.63 36.79
C LYS A 3 50.47 -15.10 36.98
N THR A 4 50.33 -13.93 37.60
CA THR A 4 49.03 -13.27 37.82
C THR A 4 48.51 -12.60 36.55
N LEU A 5 49.39 -12.09 35.68
CA LEU A 5 49.00 -11.57 34.36
C LEU A 5 48.66 -12.70 33.36
N TRP A 6 49.31 -13.86 33.51
CA TRP A 6 49.10 -15.01 32.62
C TRP A 6 47.85 -15.82 32.96
N ASN A 7 47.35 -15.71 34.19
CA ASN A 7 46.08 -16.28 34.67
C ASN A 7 44.99 -15.22 34.84
N ASP A 8 45.17 -14.02 34.28
CA ASP A 8 44.16 -12.96 34.36
C ASP A 8 43.07 -13.18 33.29
N GLU A 9 42.11 -14.05 33.58
CA GLU A 9 40.90 -14.24 32.76
C GLU A 9 39.85 -13.14 32.98
N SER A 10 40.05 -12.24 33.97
CA SER A 10 39.07 -11.19 34.31
C SER A 10 39.13 -9.95 33.41
N GLY A 11 40.12 -9.85 32.51
CA GLY A 11 40.36 -8.64 31.71
C GLY A 11 40.21 -8.76 30.20
N VAL A 12 40.00 -9.97 29.64
CA VAL A 12 40.07 -10.19 28.18
C VAL A 12 38.71 -10.51 27.53
N ILE A 13 37.70 -10.88 28.32
CA ILE A 13 36.37 -11.29 27.84
C ILE A 13 35.55 -10.13 27.22
N LEU A 14 36.03 -8.88 27.31
CA LEU A 14 35.27 -7.71 26.87
C LEU A 14 35.61 -7.16 25.47
N SER A 15 36.71 -7.58 24.80
CA SER A 15 37.23 -6.79 23.67
C SER A 15 37.00 -7.35 22.26
N ALA A 16 37.01 -8.68 22.07
CA ALA A 16 36.85 -9.28 20.74
C ALA A 16 35.52 -10.02 20.57
N GLU A 17 35.08 -10.76 21.58
CA GLU A 17 33.93 -11.67 21.47
C GLU A 17 32.59 -10.89 21.44
N ILE A 18 32.43 -9.87 22.28
CA ILE A 18 31.25 -8.98 22.23
C ILE A 18 31.23 -8.16 20.93
N VAL A 19 32.39 -7.77 20.40
CA VAL A 19 32.48 -7.08 19.11
C VAL A 19 32.06 -8.03 17.97
N LEU A 20 32.49 -9.29 18.01
CA LEU A 20 32.07 -10.30 17.05
C LEU A 20 30.55 -10.54 17.12
N VAL A 21 29.99 -10.77 18.31
CA VAL A 21 28.54 -10.96 18.48
C VAL A 21 27.76 -9.69 18.09
N GLY A 22 28.24 -8.51 18.48
CA GLY A 22 27.62 -7.23 18.16
C GLY A 22 27.58 -6.96 16.66
N THR A 23 28.65 -7.27 15.93
CA THR A 23 28.67 -7.11 14.46
C THR A 23 27.71 -8.08 13.78
N ILE A 24 27.63 -9.34 14.22
CA ILE A 24 26.65 -10.31 13.69
C ILE A 24 25.22 -9.84 13.97
N LEU A 25 24.95 -9.32 15.17
CA LEU A 25 23.65 -8.81 15.56
C LEU A 25 23.25 -7.60 14.70
N VAL A 26 24.15 -6.64 14.49
CA VAL A 26 23.89 -5.47 13.63
C VAL A 26 23.62 -5.90 12.19
N LEU A 27 24.43 -6.80 11.63
CA LEU A 27 24.20 -7.32 10.28
C LEU A 27 22.85 -8.04 10.16
N GLY A 28 22.49 -8.87 11.14
CA GLY A 28 21.20 -9.55 11.20
C GLY A 28 20.02 -8.58 11.31
N MET A 29 20.14 -7.52 12.11
CA MET A 29 19.10 -6.49 12.23
C MET A 29 18.93 -5.68 10.94
N ILE A 30 20.02 -5.34 10.25
CA ILE A 30 19.93 -4.58 8.99
C ILE A 30 19.16 -5.40 7.95
N VAL A 31 19.55 -6.67 7.74
CA VAL A 31 18.85 -7.55 6.79
C VAL A 31 17.39 -7.74 7.23
N GLY A 32 17.14 -8.02 8.51
CA GLY A 32 15.78 -8.18 9.03
C GLY A 32 14.90 -6.94 8.83
N LEU A 33 15.46 -5.73 8.98
CA LEU A 33 14.71 -4.49 8.79
C LEU A 33 14.44 -4.20 7.30
N VAL A 34 15.38 -4.56 6.41
CA VAL A 34 15.18 -4.46 4.96
C VAL A 34 14.06 -5.39 4.50
N GLU A 35 14.04 -6.64 4.96
CA GLU A 35 12.97 -7.59 4.62
C GLU A 35 11.62 -7.13 5.18
N LEU A 36 11.59 -6.59 6.40
CA LEU A 36 10.37 -6.01 6.98
C LEU A 36 9.87 -4.85 6.13
N GLN A 37 10.76 -3.94 5.72
CA GLN A 37 10.41 -2.83 4.84
C GLN A 37 9.82 -3.32 3.51
N CYS A 38 10.48 -4.27 2.85
CA CYS A 38 10.01 -4.84 1.59
C CYS A 38 8.63 -5.49 1.75
N SER A 39 8.42 -6.26 2.82
CA SER A 39 7.13 -6.89 3.10
C SER A 39 6.03 -5.85 3.36
N VAL A 40 6.29 -4.82 4.15
CA VAL A 40 5.31 -3.75 4.40
C VAL A 40 4.95 -2.99 3.12
N ILE A 41 5.94 -2.68 2.28
CA ILE A 41 5.70 -2.01 1.00
C ILE A 41 4.86 -2.89 0.07
N ALA A 42 5.13 -4.18 0.01
CA ALA A 42 4.36 -5.11 -0.80
C ALA A 42 2.89 -5.16 -0.36
N GLU A 43 2.62 -5.30 0.95
CA GLU A 43 1.25 -5.31 1.48
C GLU A 43 0.53 -3.98 1.25
N LEU A 44 1.23 -2.84 1.37
CA LEU A 44 0.64 -1.52 1.07
C LEU A 44 0.35 -1.34 -0.42
N SER A 45 1.17 -1.92 -1.30
CA SER A 45 0.93 -1.94 -2.74
C SER A 45 -0.31 -2.77 -3.10
N ASP A 46 -0.46 -3.93 -2.47
CA ASP A 46 -1.63 -4.80 -2.66
C ASP A 46 -2.90 -4.16 -2.08
N LEU A 47 -2.81 -3.49 -0.92
CA LEU A 47 -3.90 -2.69 -0.36
C LEU A 47 -4.31 -1.55 -1.30
N SER A 48 -3.34 -0.83 -1.87
CA SER A 48 -3.59 0.23 -2.85
C SER A 48 -4.34 -0.33 -4.06
N SER A 49 -3.88 -1.48 -4.57
CA SER A 49 -4.50 -2.19 -5.70
C SER A 49 -5.93 -2.61 -5.40
N ALA A 50 -6.20 -3.10 -4.19
CA ALA A 50 -7.54 -3.46 -3.77
C ALA A 50 -8.48 -2.25 -3.72
N ILE A 51 -8.01 -1.09 -3.26
CA ILE A 51 -8.79 0.15 -3.21
C ILE A 51 -9.07 0.69 -4.62
N GLY A 52 -8.06 0.68 -5.51
CA GLY A 52 -8.22 1.12 -6.90
C GLY A 52 -9.18 0.26 -7.73
N ASN A 53 -9.31 -1.03 -7.40
CA ASN A 53 -10.26 -1.94 -8.07
C ASN A 53 -11.72 -1.78 -7.61
N PHE A 54 -12.02 -0.84 -6.73
CA PHE A 54 -13.39 -0.59 -6.30
C PHE A 54 -14.19 0.13 -7.40
N ASP A 55 -15.29 -0.46 -7.86
CA ASP A 55 -16.19 0.18 -8.84
C ASP A 55 -16.96 1.33 -8.18
N GLN A 56 -16.67 2.56 -8.62
CA GLN A 56 -17.35 3.78 -8.16
C GLN A 56 -18.62 4.11 -8.97
N SER A 57 -19.01 3.26 -9.92
CA SER A 57 -20.23 3.43 -10.71
C SER A 57 -21.47 3.07 -9.91
N PHE A 58 -22.58 3.78 -10.19
CA PHE A 58 -23.89 3.42 -9.62
C PHE A 58 -25.03 3.63 -10.62
N GLN A 59 -26.10 2.87 -10.43
CA GLN A 59 -27.33 3.03 -11.19
C GLN A 59 -28.58 2.83 -10.32
N ILE A 60 -29.49 3.78 -10.41
CA ILE A 60 -30.78 3.80 -9.72
C ILE A 60 -31.86 4.00 -10.77
N SER A 61 -32.81 3.06 -10.86
CA SER A 61 -33.92 3.13 -11.81
C SER A 61 -34.98 4.14 -11.37
N GLY A 62 -35.50 4.92 -12.33
CA GLY A 62 -36.72 5.69 -12.16
C GLY A 62 -37.98 4.87 -12.45
N PHE A 63 -39.14 5.38 -12.04
CA PHE A 63 -40.44 4.75 -12.30
C PHE A 63 -41.33 5.70 -13.10
N ALA A 64 -42.02 5.21 -14.12
CA ALA A 64 -42.98 5.99 -14.87
C ALA A 64 -44.29 5.23 -15.05
N SER A 65 -45.41 5.94 -14.93
CA SER A 65 -46.73 5.42 -15.19
C SER A 65 -47.35 6.16 -16.37
N SER A 66 -47.61 5.43 -17.46
CA SER A 66 -48.10 6.00 -18.72
C SER A 66 -49.63 6.09 -18.77
N LYS A 67 -50.13 7.09 -19.49
CA LYS A 67 -51.52 7.30 -19.88
C LYS A 67 -51.62 7.26 -21.42
N GLY A 68 -52.78 6.91 -21.96
CA GLY A 68 -53.01 6.88 -23.41
C GLY A 68 -52.64 8.21 -24.09
N GLY A 69 -52.20 8.13 -25.36
CA GLY A 69 -51.77 9.31 -26.13
C GLY A 69 -50.35 9.81 -25.83
N GLY A 70 -49.47 8.96 -25.28
CA GLY A 70 -48.07 9.31 -25.02
C GLY A 70 -47.83 10.17 -23.77
N GLN A 71 -48.83 10.33 -22.91
CA GLN A 71 -48.76 11.13 -21.69
C GLN A 71 -48.30 10.28 -20.49
N PHE A 72 -47.78 10.93 -19.45
CA PHE A 72 -47.40 10.28 -18.19
C PHE A 72 -48.27 10.81 -17.05
N LYS A 73 -48.80 9.92 -16.20
CA LYS A 73 -49.58 10.27 -15.00
C LYS A 73 -48.70 10.46 -13.76
N ALA A 74 -47.56 9.77 -13.71
CA ALA A 74 -46.53 9.96 -12.70
C ALA A 74 -45.18 9.55 -13.29
N ARG A 75 -44.11 10.23 -12.87
CA ARG A 75 -42.74 9.89 -13.24
C ARG A 75 -41.78 10.30 -12.13
N THR A 76 -40.90 9.39 -11.76
CA THR A 76 -39.67 9.65 -11.02
C THR A 76 -38.50 9.36 -11.93
N TYR A 77 -37.51 10.25 -11.95
CA TYR A 77 -36.28 10.04 -12.71
C TYR A 77 -35.33 9.17 -11.89
N GLY A 78 -34.59 8.30 -12.60
CA GLY A 78 -33.47 7.58 -12.01
C GLY A 78 -32.23 8.46 -11.90
N ALA A 79 -31.16 7.88 -11.39
CA ALA A 79 -29.83 8.50 -11.36
C ALA A 79 -28.80 7.44 -11.74
N SER A 80 -27.77 7.83 -12.48
CA SER A 80 -26.66 6.93 -12.79
C SER A 80 -25.38 7.73 -12.91
N TYR A 81 -24.30 7.15 -12.42
CA TYR A 81 -22.94 7.60 -12.67
C TYR A 81 -22.15 6.41 -13.21
N THR A 82 -21.40 6.64 -14.27
CA THR A 82 -20.47 5.66 -14.82
C THR A 82 -19.09 6.25 -14.64
N ASP A 83 -18.32 5.62 -13.77
CA ASP A 83 -16.93 5.98 -13.61
C ASP A 83 -16.17 5.51 -14.84
N ARG A 84 -15.42 6.42 -15.46
CA ARG A 84 -14.65 6.09 -16.66
C ARG A 84 -13.20 5.93 -16.24
N ALA A 85 -12.65 4.76 -16.55
CA ALA A 85 -11.25 4.48 -16.37
C ALA A 85 -10.40 5.62 -16.94
N ASP A 86 -9.61 6.26 -16.08
CA ASP A 86 -8.67 7.31 -16.45
C ASP A 86 -7.23 6.76 -16.49
N THR A 87 -6.25 7.67 -16.63
CA THR A 87 -4.83 7.29 -16.71
C THR A 87 -4.32 6.65 -15.42
N CYS A 88 -5.02 6.84 -14.30
CA CYS A 88 -4.70 6.32 -12.97
C CYS A 88 -5.37 4.97 -12.66
N ASP A 89 -6.39 4.57 -13.43
CA ASP A 89 -7.19 3.35 -13.17
C ASP A 89 -6.69 2.08 -13.88
N CYS A 90 -5.82 2.20 -14.88
CA CYS A 90 -5.45 1.09 -15.79
C CYS A 90 -3.97 0.66 -15.77
N ASP A 91 -3.14 1.18 -14.85
CA ASP A 91 -1.76 0.72 -14.74
C ASP A 91 -1.68 -0.58 -13.93
N GLN A 92 -1.05 -1.61 -14.50
CA GLN A 92 -0.76 -2.87 -13.79
C GLN A 92 0.19 -2.69 -12.61
N ASN A 93 0.84 -1.52 -12.49
CA ASN A 93 1.69 -1.14 -11.36
C ASN A 93 1.08 -0.08 -10.42
N LEU A 94 -0.22 0.23 -10.55
CA LEU A 94 -1.01 1.13 -9.70
C LEU A 94 -0.18 2.16 -8.89
N SER A 95 0.51 3.07 -9.59
CA SER A 95 1.19 4.16 -8.91
C SER A 95 0.13 5.17 -8.43
N ILE A 96 -0.22 5.11 -7.14
CA ILE A 96 -1.14 6.06 -6.48
C ILE A 96 -0.69 7.54 -6.58
N VAL A 97 0.52 7.79 -7.08
CA VAL A 97 1.05 9.14 -7.32
C VAL A 97 0.78 9.53 -8.77
N CYS A 98 -0.45 9.91 -9.06
CA CYS A 98 -0.77 10.66 -10.26
C CYS A 98 -0.28 12.10 -10.10
N ASN A 99 0.98 12.35 -10.48
CA ASN A 99 1.51 13.70 -10.65
C ASN A 99 1.03 14.24 -12.01
N ASP A 100 -0.28 14.50 -12.15
CA ASP A 100 -0.80 15.20 -13.31
C ASP A 100 -1.25 16.63 -12.94
N PRO A 101 -0.47 17.67 -13.32
CA PRO A 101 -0.91 19.06 -13.23
C PRO A 101 -1.95 19.46 -14.30
N GLY A 102 -2.41 18.53 -15.14
CA GLY A 102 -3.29 18.80 -16.26
C GLY A 102 -4.21 17.64 -16.60
N GLU A 103 -5.25 17.45 -15.78
CA GLU A 103 -6.47 16.76 -16.19
C GLU A 103 -7.18 17.58 -17.29
N VAL A 104 -6.63 17.55 -18.51
CA VAL A 104 -7.26 18.07 -19.73
C VAL A 104 -7.89 16.91 -20.49
N ARG A 105 -9.16 16.66 -20.14
CA ARG A 105 -10.25 16.10 -20.97
C ARG A 105 -9.94 14.90 -21.88
N LYS A 106 -10.78 13.88 -21.74
CA LYS A 106 -11.79 13.55 -22.77
C LYS A 106 -13.05 12.91 -22.22
#